data_AF-A0A919Z9L0-F1
#
_entry.id   AF-A0A919Z9L0-F1
#
_cell.length_a   1.000
_cell.length_b   1.000
_cell.length_c   1.000
_cell.angle_alpha   90.00
_cell.angle_beta   90.00
_cell.angle_gamma   90.00
#
_symmetry.space_group_name_H-M   'P 1'
#
loop_
_entity.id
_entity.type
_entity.pdbx_description
1 polymer ?
#
loop_
_entity_poly.entity_id
_entity_poly.type
_entity_poly.pdbx_seq_one_letter_code
_entity_poly.pdbx_strand_id
1 'polypeptide(L)'
;MDNARLGTGSVIDRSLGRFPSYLKKNLVHIRHNLYLNRGDPAYYDKVLRYVDPSSAEAHYHLGQKYERQGNYSKALHHYLEAGPDLSSPYSLKARSAMRNLLEEESPPRHPIRTGNDGRATAGERRNRSAVKPILGGMILINILLLTLLLLMWHG
;
A
#
# COMPACT_ATOMS: atom_id res chain seq x y z
N MET A 1 4.46 -36.64 49.68
CA MET A 1 4.41 -35.29 50.28
C MET A 1 5.47 -34.51 49.55
N ASP A 2 5.00 -33.67 48.65
CA ASP A 2 5.60 -33.53 47.33
C ASP A 2 6.61 -32.40 47.22
N ASN A 3 7.52 -32.59 46.27
CA ASN A 3 8.67 -31.77 46.01
C ASN A 3 8.34 -30.63 45.03
N ALA A 4 9.09 -29.53 45.18
CA ALA A 4 9.65 -28.70 44.11
C ALA A 4 8.87 -27.48 43.57
N ARG A 5 9.61 -26.35 43.63
CA ARG A 5 9.81 -25.29 42.61
C ARG A 5 8.88 -24.07 42.59
N LEU A 6 9.46 -22.99 43.15
CA LEU A 6 9.47 -21.60 42.69
C LEU A 6 8.79 -21.32 41.33
N GLY A 7 7.80 -20.43 41.36
CA GLY A 7 7.28 -19.72 40.20
C GLY A 7 7.18 -18.23 40.53
N THR A 8 8.24 -17.50 40.22
CA THR A 8 8.27 -16.04 40.12
C THR A 8 7.20 -15.57 39.12
N GLY A 9 6.18 -14.86 39.59
CA GLY A 9 5.14 -14.25 38.76
C GLY A 9 4.99 -12.76 39.06
N SER A 10 5.89 -11.97 38.48
CA SER A 10 5.70 -10.59 38.00
C SER A 10 4.58 -9.79 38.71
N VAL A 11 4.90 -9.01 39.75
CA VAL A 11 5.09 -7.55 39.67
C VAL A 11 4.39 -6.90 38.45
N ILE A 12 3.59 -5.87 38.73
CA ILE A 12 2.91 -4.95 37.80
C ILE A 12 1.55 -5.41 37.24
N ASP A 13 0.53 -5.50 38.10
CA ASP A 13 -0.86 -5.20 37.69
C ASP A 13 -1.38 -3.98 38.47
N ARG A 14 -0.74 -2.82 38.27
CA ARG A 14 -1.16 -1.56 38.91
C ARG A 14 -0.86 -0.30 38.11
N SER A 15 -0.99 -0.36 36.79
CA SER A 15 -0.91 0.86 35.96
C SER A 15 -1.88 0.94 34.77
N LEU A 16 -2.97 0.17 34.74
CA LEU A 16 -4.12 0.52 33.89
C LEU A 16 -4.96 1.61 34.58
N GLY A 17 -4.32 2.76 34.78
CA GLY A 17 -4.94 3.94 35.38
C GLY A 17 -6.02 4.50 34.47
N ARG A 18 -7.26 4.52 34.99
CA ARG A 18 -8.21 5.67 35.07
C ARG A 18 -8.50 6.52 33.82
N PHE A 19 -7.99 6.19 32.64
CA PHE A 19 -8.33 6.85 31.39
C PHE A 19 -8.54 5.79 30.31
N PRO A 20 -9.76 5.66 29.74
CA PRO A 20 -9.92 4.87 28.54
C PRO A 20 -9.04 5.49 27.46
N SER A 21 -7.94 4.82 27.13
CA SER A 21 -7.03 5.27 26.10
C SER A 21 -7.76 5.19 24.76
N TYR A 22 -8.27 6.32 24.29
CA TYR A 22 -8.89 6.48 22.96
C TYR A 22 -7.94 6.06 21.83
N LEU A 23 -6.63 6.07 22.11
CA LEU A 23 -5.62 5.49 21.23
C LEU A 23 -5.88 3.99 21.01
N LYS A 24 -6.19 3.20 22.05
CA LYS A 24 -6.40 1.75 21.91
C LYS A 24 -7.51 1.40 20.92
N LYS A 25 -8.56 2.23 20.79
CA LYS A 25 -9.68 1.96 19.87
C LYS A 25 -9.25 1.95 18.40
N ASN A 26 -8.30 2.80 18.03
CA ASN A 26 -7.84 2.94 16.65
C ASN A 26 -6.53 2.19 16.37
N LEU A 27 -5.93 1.58 17.40
CA LEU A 27 -4.71 0.80 17.26
C LEU A 27 -5.05 -0.62 16.82
N VAL A 28 -4.52 -1.02 15.67
CA VAL A 28 -4.51 -2.39 15.21
C VAL A 28 -3.18 -2.98 15.62
N HIS A 29 -3.24 -4.06 16.40
CA HIS A 29 -2.08 -4.89 16.69
C HIS A 29 -1.74 -5.67 15.43
N ILE A 30 -0.48 -5.61 15.03
CA ILE A 30 -0.03 -6.25 13.81
C ILE A 30 1.01 -7.32 14.11
N ARG A 31 2.15 -6.93 14.71
CA ARG A 31 3.31 -7.80 14.90
C ARG A 31 4.14 -7.35 16.11
N HIS A 32 4.51 -8.27 17.00
CA HIS A 32 5.26 -7.99 18.23
C HIS A 32 4.63 -6.81 19.02
N ASN A 33 5.40 -5.76 19.32
CA ASN A 33 4.96 -4.55 20.01
C ASN A 33 4.59 -3.42 19.02
N LEU A 34 4.40 -3.72 17.73
CA LEU A 34 4.04 -2.74 16.71
C LEU A 34 2.51 -2.61 16.62
N TYR A 35 2.04 -1.40 16.90
CA TYR A 35 0.65 -1.00 16.74
C TYR A 35 0.55 0.05 15.64
N LEU A 36 -0.42 -0.11 14.75
CA LEU A 36 -0.74 0.86 13.71
C LEU A 36 -2.05 1.56 14.02
N ASN A 37 -2.08 2.89 13.96
CA ASN A 37 -3.30 3.66 14.14
C ASN A 37 -4.08 3.72 12.81
N ARG A 38 -5.32 3.23 12.76
CA ARG A 38 -6.19 3.32 11.56
C ARG A 38 -6.47 4.75 11.10
N GLY A 39 -6.38 5.72 12.00
CA GLY A 39 -6.53 7.13 11.66
C GLY A 39 -5.30 7.75 10.98
N ASP A 40 -4.18 7.02 10.89
CA ASP A 40 -2.98 7.49 10.20
C ASP A 40 -3.25 7.56 8.68
N PRO A 41 -3.02 8.71 8.01
CA PRO A 41 -3.22 8.85 6.56
C PRO A 41 -2.30 7.94 5.72
N ALA A 42 -1.25 7.38 6.32
CA ALA A 42 -0.35 6.38 5.74
C ALA A 42 -0.57 4.97 6.34
N TYR A 43 -1.70 4.71 7.02
CA TYR A 43 -1.99 3.42 7.63
C TYR A 43 -1.87 2.27 6.63
N TYR A 44 -2.56 2.35 5.49
CA TYR A 44 -2.56 1.28 4.49
C TYR A 44 -1.19 1.12 3.80
N ASP A 45 -0.44 2.20 3.59
CA ASP A 45 0.94 2.12 3.12
C ASP A 45 1.83 1.34 4.10
N LYS A 46 1.65 1.55 5.41
CA LYS A 46 2.37 0.80 6.45
C LYS A 46 1.92 -0.65 6.53
N VAL A 47 0.63 -0.93 6.30
CA VAL A 47 0.11 -2.30 6.21
C VAL A 47 0.85 -3.07 5.11
N LEU A 48 0.92 -2.53 3.90
CA LEU A 48 1.63 -3.19 2.79
C LEU A 48 3.12 -3.40 3.07
N ARG A 49 3.77 -2.48 3.80
CA ARG A 49 5.22 -2.57 4.05
C ARG A 49 5.60 -3.53 5.17
N TYR A 50 4.85 -3.55 6.27
CA TYR A 50 5.28 -4.19 7.51
C TYR A 50 4.44 -5.41 7.90
N VAL A 51 3.31 -5.61 7.23
CA VAL A 51 2.26 -6.53 7.68
C VAL A 51 2.05 -7.60 6.63
N ASP A 52 1.47 -7.19 5.51
CA ASP A 52 1.06 -8.05 4.43
C ASP A 52 1.14 -7.24 3.12
N PRO A 53 2.19 -7.46 2.31
CA PRO A 53 2.35 -6.82 1.01
C PRO A 53 1.25 -7.14 0.00
N SER A 54 0.46 -8.19 0.23
CA SER A 54 -0.63 -8.63 -0.65
C SER A 54 -2.02 -8.30 -0.10
N SER A 55 -2.10 -7.44 0.93
CA SER A 55 -3.36 -7.13 1.60
C SER A 55 -4.36 -6.47 0.65
N ALA A 56 -5.39 -7.23 0.24
CA ALA A 56 -6.45 -6.75 -0.63
C ALA A 56 -7.19 -5.52 -0.06
N GLU A 57 -7.36 -5.46 1.27
CA GLU A 57 -7.93 -4.30 1.96
C GLU A 57 -7.06 -3.05 1.78
N ALA A 58 -5.76 -3.18 2.02
CA ALA A 58 -4.84 -2.04 1.92
C ALA A 58 -4.73 -1.54 0.48
N HIS A 59 -4.63 -2.46 -0.48
CA HIS A 59 -4.66 -2.15 -1.90
C HIS A 59 -5.96 -1.43 -2.31
N TYR A 60 -7.13 -1.91 -1.89
CA TYR A 60 -8.40 -1.25 -2.16
C TYR A 60 -8.46 0.20 -1.63
N HIS A 61 -8.07 0.41 -0.37
CA HIS A 61 -8.15 1.74 0.23
C HIS A 61 -7.13 2.73 -0.33
N LEU A 62 -5.95 2.26 -0.73
CA LEU A 62 -4.99 3.07 -1.48
C LEU A 62 -5.53 3.41 -2.88
N GLY A 63 -6.18 2.46 -3.54
CA GLY A 63 -6.87 2.68 -4.80
C GLY A 63 -7.88 3.84 -4.70
N GLN A 64 -8.77 3.78 -3.71
CA GLN A 64 -9.74 4.85 -3.44
C GLN A 64 -9.08 6.20 -3.11
N LYS A 65 -7.97 6.18 -2.37
CA LYS A 65 -7.23 7.40 -2.02
C LYS A 65 -6.70 8.08 -3.28
N TYR A 66 -6.12 7.32 -4.21
CA TYR A 66 -5.65 7.86 -5.48
C TYR A 66 -6.77 8.26 -6.44
N GLU A 67 -7.89 7.52 -6.43
CA GLU A 67 -9.08 7.86 -7.20
C GLU A 67 -9.64 9.23 -6.76
N ARG A 68 -9.80 9.46 -5.45
CA ARG A 68 -10.21 10.77 -4.91
C ARG A 68 -9.24 11.91 -5.22
N GLN A 69 -7.98 11.59 -5.51
CA GLN A 69 -6.97 12.56 -5.94
C GLN A 69 -6.98 12.78 -7.46
N GLY A 70 -7.86 12.11 -8.21
CA GLY A 70 -7.90 12.13 -9.67
C GLY A 70 -6.76 11.34 -10.34
N ASN A 71 -5.99 10.57 -9.58
CA ASN A 71 -4.89 9.77 -10.11
C ASN A 71 -5.38 8.34 -10.45
N TYR A 72 -6.18 8.24 -11.50
CA TYR A 72 -6.83 7.00 -11.90
C TYR A 72 -5.83 5.89 -12.27
N SER A 73 -4.69 6.24 -12.86
CA SER A 73 -3.64 5.25 -13.18
C SER A 73 -3.11 4.54 -11.93
N LYS A 74 -2.80 5.29 -10.86
CA LYS A 74 -2.39 4.68 -9.59
C LYS A 74 -3.55 3.96 -8.89
N ALA A 75 -4.76 4.50 -8.99
CA ALA A 75 -5.95 3.85 -8.45
C ALA A 75 -6.14 2.46 -9.05
N LEU A 76 -6.11 2.36 -10.39
CA LEU A 76 -6.20 1.10 -11.12
C LEU A 76 -5.08 0.13 -10.75
N HIS A 77 -3.84 0.61 -10.66
CA HIS A 77 -2.73 -0.24 -10.22
C HIS A 77 -3.03 -0.87 -8.85
N HIS A 78 -3.40 -0.07 -7.85
CA HIS A 78 -3.71 -0.60 -6.53
C HIS A 78 -4.95 -1.50 -6.52
N TYR A 79 -5.98 -1.22 -7.32
CA TYR A 79 -7.14 -2.11 -7.42
C TYR A 79 -6.81 -3.44 -8.11
N LEU A 80 -5.87 -3.47 -9.05
CA LEU A 80 -5.39 -4.72 -9.66
C LEU A 80 -4.59 -5.55 -8.66
N GLU A 81 -3.70 -4.92 -7.89
CA GLU A 81 -2.92 -5.58 -6.84
C GLU A 81 -3.77 -6.09 -5.67
N ALA A 82 -5.01 -5.60 -5.50
CA ALA A 82 -5.96 -6.19 -4.56
C ALA A 82 -6.30 -7.65 -4.89
N GLY A 83 -5.95 -8.10 -6.11
CA GLY A 83 -5.91 -9.49 -6.51
C GLY A 83 -7.16 -9.92 -7.28
N PRO A 84 -7.02 -10.94 -8.15
CA PRO A 84 -8.15 -11.53 -8.87
C PRO A 84 -8.96 -12.49 -7.99
N ASP A 85 -8.39 -12.93 -6.88
CA ASP A 85 -8.98 -13.92 -6.00
C ASP A 85 -10.10 -13.29 -5.16
N LEU A 86 -11.27 -13.93 -5.22
CA LEU A 86 -12.50 -13.50 -4.57
C LEU A 86 -12.54 -13.85 -3.08
N SER A 87 -11.45 -14.40 -2.55
CA SER A 87 -11.26 -14.73 -1.14
C SER A 87 -11.49 -13.54 -0.19
N SER A 88 -11.25 -12.30 -0.63
CA SER A 88 -11.48 -11.10 0.16
C SER A 88 -12.65 -10.26 -0.37
N PRO A 89 -13.53 -9.74 0.51
CA PRO A 89 -14.58 -8.81 0.09
C PRO A 89 -14.03 -7.53 -0.54
N TYR A 90 -12.76 -7.20 -0.25
CA TYR A 90 -12.10 -6.03 -0.84
C TYR A 90 -11.67 -6.25 -2.28
N SER A 91 -11.37 -7.47 -2.70
CA SER A 91 -11.08 -7.80 -4.11
C SER A 91 -12.32 -7.57 -4.99
N LEU A 92 -13.50 -7.95 -4.50
CA LEU A 92 -14.79 -7.67 -5.14
C LEU A 92 -15.04 -6.17 -5.28
N LYS A 93 -14.85 -5.42 -4.19
CA LYS A 93 -15.01 -3.96 -4.19
C LYS A 93 -14.02 -3.28 -5.12
N ALA A 94 -12.75 -3.69 -5.11
CA ALA A 94 -11.72 -3.18 -6.01
C ALA A 94 -12.09 -3.42 -7.47
N ARG A 95 -12.56 -4.63 -7.81
CA ARG A 95 -13.01 -4.94 -9.17
C ARG A 95 -14.21 -4.12 -9.62
N SER A 96 -15.17 -3.88 -8.72
CA SER A 96 -16.31 -3.01 -9.01
C SER A 96 -15.86 -1.55 -9.25
N ALA A 97 -14.90 -1.06 -8.46
CA ALA A 97 -14.33 0.27 -8.63
C ALA A 97 -13.56 0.39 -9.96
N MET A 98 -12.74 -0.61 -10.31
CA MET A 98 -12.05 -0.65 -11.61
C MET A 98 -13.01 -0.63 -12.78
N ARG A 99 -14.10 -1.39 -12.70
CA ARG A 99 -15.11 -1.41 -13.76
C ARG A 99 -15.72 -0.02 -13.93
N ASN A 100 -16.12 0.62 -12.84
CA ASN A 100 -16.70 1.97 -12.90
C ASN A 100 -15.72 2.98 -13.52
N LEU A 101 -14.45 2.93 -13.12
CA LEU A 101 -13.38 3.78 -13.68
C LEU A 101 -13.15 3.57 -15.18
N LEU A 102 -13.16 2.32 -15.64
CA LEU A 102 -12.92 1.98 -17.04
C LEU A 102 -14.15 2.25 -17.92
N GLU A 103 -15.35 2.12 -17.34
CA GLU A 103 -16.62 2.41 -17.99
C GLU A 103 -16.84 3.92 -18.14
N GLU A 104 -16.31 4.72 -17.22
CA GLU A 104 -16.26 6.19 -17.35
C GLU A 104 -15.33 6.65 -18.49
N GLU A 105 -14.24 5.93 -18.78
CA GLU A 105 -13.37 6.19 -19.93
C GLU A 105 -13.92 5.65 -21.28
N SER A 106 -14.97 4.82 -21.26
CA SER A 106 -15.51 4.19 -22.47
C SER A 106 -16.77 4.91 -22.95
N PRO A 107 -16.91 5.29 -24.24
CA PRO A 107 -18.22 5.64 -24.78
C PRO A 107 -19.17 4.44 -24.60
N PRO A 108 -20.46 4.66 -24.35
CA PRO A 108 -21.38 3.64 -23.85
C PRO A 108 -21.43 2.43 -24.79
N ARG A 109 -20.96 1.27 -24.31
CA ARG A 109 -21.12 0.01 -25.04
C ARG A 109 -22.34 -0.72 -24.51
N HIS A 110 -23.34 -0.79 -25.38
CA HIS A 110 -24.58 -1.55 -25.29
C HIS A 110 -24.42 -2.99 -24.75
N PRO A 111 -25.49 -3.58 -24.16
CA PRO A 111 -25.37 -4.70 -23.24
C PRO A 111 -24.98 -6.03 -23.91
N ILE A 112 -24.09 -6.74 -23.20
CA ILE A 112 -23.83 -8.19 -23.08
C ILE A 112 -23.97 -9.09 -24.32
N ARG A 113 -22.87 -9.77 -24.68
CA ARG A 113 -22.93 -11.16 -25.15
C ARG A 113 -21.87 -12.01 -24.45
N THR A 114 -22.34 -12.93 -23.61
CA THR A 114 -21.56 -14.04 -23.07
C THR A 114 -21.19 -14.98 -24.22
N GLY A 115 -19.91 -15.31 -24.33
CA GLY A 115 -19.39 -16.21 -25.34
C GLY A 115 -17.94 -16.51 -25.04
N ASN A 116 -17.70 -17.69 -24.49
CA ASN A 116 -16.40 -18.36 -24.49
C ASN A 116 -15.78 -18.20 -25.88
N ASP A 117 -14.60 -17.59 -25.97
CA ASP A 117 -13.64 -17.85 -27.04
C ASP A 117 -12.25 -17.46 -26.54
N GLY A 118 -11.34 -18.43 -26.66
CA GLY A 118 -9.96 -18.31 -26.20
C GLY A 118 -9.11 -17.40 -27.09
N ARG A 119 -7.86 -17.25 -26.61
CA ARG A 119 -6.70 -16.67 -27.31
C ARG A 119 -6.79 -15.16 -27.61
N ALA A 120 -6.06 -14.40 -26.80
CA ALA A 120 -5.39 -13.17 -27.23
C ALA A 120 -4.07 -13.08 -26.45
N THR A 121 -2.98 -13.58 -27.03
CA THR A 121 -2.00 -12.80 -27.81
C THR A 121 -1.18 -11.84 -26.94
N ALA A 122 0.13 -12.10 -27.00
CA ALA A 122 1.19 -11.27 -26.47
C ALA A 122 0.99 -9.80 -26.84
N GLY A 123 0.94 -8.96 -25.81
CA GLY A 123 1.09 -7.52 -25.92
C GLY A 123 2.29 -7.12 -25.08
N GLU A 124 3.48 -7.25 -25.67
CA GLU A 124 4.73 -6.64 -25.22
C GLU A 124 4.55 -5.11 -25.12
N ARG A 125 3.94 -4.61 -24.04
CA ARG A 125 3.98 -3.18 -23.71
C ARG A 125 5.10 -2.95 -22.73
N ARG A 126 6.29 -2.78 -23.30
CA ARG A 126 7.42 -2.04 -22.76
C ARG A 126 6.94 -0.69 -22.24
N ASN A 127 6.42 -0.67 -21.02
CA ASN A 127 6.14 0.56 -20.30
C ASN A 127 7.49 1.07 -19.82
N ARG A 128 8.15 1.86 -20.66
CA ARG A 128 9.19 2.79 -20.20
C ARG A 128 8.51 3.63 -19.14
N SER A 129 8.71 3.27 -17.88
CA SER A 129 8.38 4.13 -16.76
C SER A 129 9.14 5.43 -17.05
N ALA A 130 8.38 6.43 -17.45
CA ALA A 130 8.83 7.80 -17.48
C ALA A 130 9.13 8.18 -16.03
N VAL A 131 10.30 7.75 -15.54
CA VAL A 131 11.06 8.51 -14.56
C VAL A 131 11.26 9.86 -15.22
N LYS A 132 10.35 10.75 -14.86
CA LYS A 132 10.38 12.19 -15.13
C LYS A 132 11.84 12.66 -15.03
N PRO A 133 12.32 13.59 -15.88
CA PRO A 133 13.74 13.98 -15.98
C PRO A 133 14.35 14.61 -14.70
N ILE A 134 13.66 14.55 -13.57
CA ILE A 134 14.09 15.03 -12.25
C ILE A 134 15.30 14.24 -11.74
N LEU A 135 15.37 12.92 -11.99
CA LEU A 135 16.49 12.09 -11.52
C LEU A 135 17.79 12.43 -12.26
N GLY A 136 17.72 12.75 -13.56
CA GLY A 136 18.89 13.18 -14.34
C GLY A 136 19.43 14.52 -13.87
N GLY A 137 18.55 15.47 -13.54
CA GLY A 137 18.95 16.76 -12.96
C GLY A 137 19.68 16.61 -11.63
N MET A 138 19.18 15.75 -10.73
CA MET A 138 19.86 15.46 -9.45
C MET A 138 21.26 14.90 -9.64
N ILE A 139 21.46 13.96 -10.58
CA ILE A 139 22.78 13.40 -10.87
C ILE A 139 23.73 14.46 -11.44
N LEU A 140 23.25 15.29 -12.37
CA LEU A 140 24.06 16.34 -12.99
C LEU A 140 24.53 17.39 -11.97
N ILE A 141 23.64 17.82 -11.07
CA ILE A 141 23.96 18.74 -9.97
C ILE A 141 25.01 18.13 -9.04
N ASN A 142 24.88 16.84 -8.74
CA ASN A 142 25.81 16.16 -7.84
C ASN A 142 27.22 16.03 -8.46
N ILE A 143 27.31 15.76 -9.77
CA ILE A 143 28.58 15.74 -10.50
C ILE A 143 29.23 17.13 -10.53
N LEU A 144 28.45 18.19 -10.78
CA LEU A 144 28.94 19.58 -10.78
C LEU A 144 29.49 20.00 -9.41
N LEU A 145 28.81 19.63 -8.31
CA LEU A 145 29.29 19.90 -6.96
C LEU A 145 30.60 19.17 -6.65
N LEU A 146 30.72 17.91 -7.08
CA LEU A 146 31.92 17.11 -6.87
C LEU A 146 33.13 17.67 -7.61
N THR A 147 32.95 18.11 -8.85
CA THR A 147 34.05 18.71 -9.64
C THR A 147 34.53 20.03 -9.05
N LEU A 148 33.60 20.87 -8.55
CA LEU A 148 33.92 22.13 -7.89
C LEU A 148 34.71 21.92 -6.59
N LEU A 149 34.34 20.89 -5.81
CA LEU A 149 35.02 20.52 -4.57
C LEU A 149 36.45 19.99 -4.83
N LEU A 150 36.64 19.17 -5.88
CA LEU A 150 37.96 18.71 -6.30
C LEU A 150 38.85 19.84 -6.79
N LEU A 151 38.29 20.82 -7.52
CA LEU A 151 39.02 21.99 -7.99
C LEU A 151 39.50 22.86 -6.82
N MET A 152 38.67 23.03 -5.78
CA MET A 152 39.02 23.78 -4.57
C MET A 152 40.09 23.07 -3.70
N TRP A 153 40.26 21.76 -3.84
CA TRP A 153 41.29 21.00 -3.13
C TRP A 153 42.66 21.06 -3.84
N HIS A 154 42.68 21.31 -5.15
CA HIS A 154 43.91 21.34 -5.97
C HIS A 154 44.40 22.74 -6.34
N GLY A 155 43.67 23.80 -5.96
CA GLY A 155 44.12 25.19 -6.04
C GLY A 155 44.47 25.72 -4.67
#